data_AF-A0A3B9X3L4-F1
#
_entry.id   AF-A0A3B9X3L4-F1
#
_cell.length_a   1.000
_cell.length_b   1.000
_cell.length_c   1.000
_cell.angle_alpha   90.00
_cell.angle_beta   90.00
_cell.angle_gamma   90.00
#
_symmetry.space_group_name_H-M   'P 1'
#
loop_
_entity.id
_entity.type
_entity.pdbx_description
1 polymer ?
#
loop_
_entity_poly.entity_id
_entity_poly.type
_entity_poly.pdbx_seq_one_letter_code
_entity_poly.pdbx_strand_id
1 'polypeptide(L)' 'AQMAKQSTSSPSELRRQVTSPGGTTERALSTFQKEGLETIFRRAMTSALERAEEMSEDFSD' A
#
# COMPACT_ATOMS: atom_id res chain seq x y z
N ALA A 1 1.97 1.28 12.90
CA ALA A 1 0.71 1.78 12.28
C ALA A 1 -0.13 2.68 13.20
N GLN A 2 0.37 3.07 14.39
CA GLN A 2 -0.42 3.81 15.37
C GLN A 2 -0.88 5.20 14.87
N MET A 3 -0.02 5.92 14.14
CA MET A 3 -0.38 7.21 13.51
C MET A 3 -1.58 7.09 12.57
N ALA A 4 -1.64 6.05 11.73
CA ALA A 4 -2.75 5.83 10.80
C ALA A 4 -4.04 5.40 11.51
N LYS A 5 -3.93 4.79 12.70
CA LYS A 5 -5.09 4.35 13.50
C LYS A 5 -5.66 5.47 14.37
N GLN A 6 -4.84 6.43 14.77
CA GLN A 6 -5.20 7.47 15.76
C GLN A 6 -5.38 8.86 15.16
N SER A 7 -4.83 9.11 13.96
CA SER A 7 -4.96 10.40 13.31
C SER A 7 -6.27 10.50 12.52
N THR A 8 -6.80 11.71 12.45
CA THR A 8 -7.88 12.10 11.53
C THR A 8 -7.35 12.46 10.15
N SER A 9 -6.03 12.66 10.00
CA SER A 9 -5.39 12.89 8.71
C SER A 9 -5.36 11.62 7.87
N SER A 10 -5.52 11.78 6.56
CA SER A 10 -5.40 10.68 5.62
C SER A 10 -3.97 10.12 5.60
N PRO A 11 -3.77 8.85 5.21
CA PRO A 11 -2.43 8.26 5.07
C PRO A 11 -1.50 9.06 4.12
N SER A 12 -2.07 9.71 3.10
CA SER A 12 -1.31 10.53 2.15
C SER A 12 -0.79 11.82 2.81
N GLU A 13 -1.59 12.45 3.67
CA GLU A 13 -1.18 13.61 4.47
C GLU A 13 -0.16 13.22 5.53
N LEU A 14 -0.37 12.12 6.25
CA LEU A 14 0.60 11.59 7.22
C LEU A 14 1.95 11.30 6.57
N ARG A 15 1.95 10.73 5.35
CA ARG A 15 3.16 10.53 4.56
C ARG A 15 3.84 11.86 4.22
N ARG A 16 3.08 12.87 3.78
CA ARG A 16 3.63 14.20 3.48
C ARG A 16 4.28 14.83 4.70
N GLN A 17 3.67 14.72 5.88
CA GLN A 17 4.19 15.29 7.13
C GLN A 17 5.58 14.73 7.52
N VAL A 18 5.90 13.50 7.09
CA VAL A 18 7.21 12.85 7.36
C VAL A 18 8.18 12.87 6.18
N THR A 19 7.84 13.62 5.11
CA THR A 19 8.62 13.68 3.87
C THR A 19 9.11 15.10 3.62
N SER A 20 10.31 15.42 4.11
CA SER A 20 10.97 16.70 3.82
C SER A 20 11.66 16.68 2.44
N PRO A 21 11.72 17.83 1.74
CA PRO A 21 12.50 17.96 0.50
C PRO A 21 13.98 17.62 0.72
N GLY A 22 14.54 16.74 -0.13
CA GLY A 22 15.91 16.24 -0.01
C GLY A 22 16.14 15.26 1.15
N GLY A 23 15.09 14.89 1.89
CA GLY A 23 15.18 14.02 3.05
C GLY A 23 15.36 12.54 2.73
N THR A 24 15.64 11.75 3.76
CA THR A 24 15.80 10.29 3.64
C THR A 24 14.48 9.60 3.26
N THR A 25 13.36 10.04 3.82
CA THR A 25 12.02 9.52 3.48
C THR A 25 11.65 9.78 2.03
N GLU A 26 11.95 10.98 1.50
CA GLU A 26 11.68 11.33 0.11
C GLU A 26 12.46 10.43 -0.84
N ARG A 27 13.75 10.19 -0.55
CA ARG A 27 14.59 9.29 -1.33
C ARG A 27 14.07 7.86 -1.32
N ALA A 28 13.63 7.35 -0.17
CA ALA A 28 13.03 6.01 -0.07
C ALA A 28 11.74 5.90 -0.91
N LEU A 29 10.85 6.89 -0.80
CA LEU A 29 9.60 6.92 -1.58
C LEU A 29 9.86 7.00 -3.10
N SER A 30 10.88 7.75 -3.50
CA SER A 30 11.28 7.86 -4.91
C SER A 30 11.77 6.52 -5.46
N THR A 31 12.54 5.76 -4.69
CA THR A 31 12.94 4.40 -5.05
C THR A 31 11.70 3.51 -5.20
N PHE A 32 10.76 3.53 -4.24
CA PHE A 32 9.53 2.72 -4.36
C PHE A 32 8.71 3.03 -5.60
N GLN A 33 8.62 4.30 -5.98
CA GLN A 33 7.92 4.71 -7.21
C GLN A 33 8.66 4.20 -8.45
N LYS A 34 9.99 4.34 -8.50
CA LYS A 34 10.82 3.85 -9.60
C LYS A 34 10.71 2.34 -9.78
N GLU A 35 10.70 1.58 -8.68
CA GLU A 35 10.57 0.13 -8.69
C GLU A 35 9.12 -0.35 -8.88
N GLY A 36 8.16 0.57 -9.07
CA GLY A 36 6.78 0.22 -9.40
C GLY A 36 6.00 -0.44 -8.24
N LEU A 37 6.31 -0.09 -6.99
CA LEU A 37 5.67 -0.67 -5.80
C LEU A 37 4.14 -0.62 -5.86
N GLU A 38 3.58 0.49 -6.34
CA GLU A 38 2.13 0.68 -6.46
C GLU A 38 1.47 -0.38 -7.36
N THR A 39 2.09 -0.65 -8.51
CA THR A 39 1.62 -1.67 -9.46
C THR A 39 1.73 -3.07 -8.86
N ILE A 40 2.86 -3.38 -8.24
CA ILE A 40 3.11 -4.69 -7.62
C ILE A 40 2.09 -4.94 -6.51
N PHE A 41 1.84 -3.93 -5.67
CA PHE A 41 0.91 -4.05 -4.55
C PHE A 41 -0.52 -4.30 -5.02
N ARG A 42 -1.00 -3.55 -6.02
CA ARG A 42 -2.35 -3.77 -6.60
C ARG A 42 -2.49 -5.18 -7.16
N ARG A 43 -1.53 -5.60 -7.98
CA ARG A 43 -1.55 -6.95 -8.59
C ARG A 43 -1.56 -8.05 -7.54
N ALA A 44 -0.76 -7.91 -6.48
CA ALA A 44 -0.73 -8.88 -5.40
C ALA A 44 -2.08 -8.99 -4.67
N MET A 45 -2.71 -7.85 -4.37
CA MET A 45 -4.02 -7.85 -3.72
C MET A 45 -5.12 -8.41 -4.61
N THR A 46 -5.10 -8.11 -5.91
CA THR A 46 -6.03 -8.70 -6.90
C THR A 46 -5.85 -10.21 -6.97
N SER A 47 -4.62 -10.70 -7.09
CA SER A 47 -4.33 -12.14 -7.12
C SER A 47 -4.77 -12.86 -5.84
N ALA A 48 -4.64 -12.22 -4.68
CA ALA A 48 -5.14 -12.77 -3.42
C ALA A 48 -6.68 -12.81 -3.37
N LEU A 49 -7.36 -11.80 -3.92
CA LEU A 49 -8.82 -11.77 -4.02
C LEU A 49 -9.33 -12.86 -4.97
N GLU A 50 -8.75 -12.97 -6.17
CA GLU A 50 -9.08 -14.02 -7.15
C GLU A 50 -8.97 -15.40 -6.51
N ARG A 51 -7.89 -15.66 -5.77
CA ARG A 51 -7.72 -16.93 -5.06
C ARG A 51 -8.79 -17.17 -3.99
N ALA A 52 -9.18 -16.13 -3.26
CA ALA A 52 -10.22 -16.25 -2.24
C ALA A 52 -11.59 -16.54 -2.86
N GLU A 53 -11.88 -15.97 -4.03
CA GLU A 53 -13.09 -16.23 -4.82
C GLU A 53 -13.10 -17.68 -5.33
N GLU A 54 -12.02 -18.15 -5.96
CA GLU A 54 -11.85 -19.56 -6.38
C GLU A 54 -12.11 -20.53 -5.22
N MET A 55 -11.50 -20.26 -4.06
CA MET A 55 -11.70 -21.10 -2.87
C MET A 55 -13.15 -21.10 -2.41
N SER A 56 -13.83 -19.96 -2.46
CA SER A 56 -15.24 -19.86 -2.06
C SER A 56 -16.16 -20.63 -3.00
N GLU A 57 -15.87 -20.61 -4.30
CA GLU A 57 -16.59 -21.40 -5.30
C GLU A 57 -16.39 -22.91 -5.05
N ASP A 58 -15.14 -23.35 -4.82
CA ASP A 58 -14.80 -24.75 -4.49
C ASP A 58 -15.53 -25.29 -3.24
N PHE A 59 -15.90 -24.42 -2.28
CA PHE A 59 -16.62 -24.80 -1.06
C PHE A 59 -18.14 -24.68 -1.14
N SER A 60 -18.67 -24.13 -2.24
CA SER A 60 -20.11 -23.94 -2.44
C SER A 60 -20.76 -25.06 -3.26
N ASP A 61 -19.94 -25.91 -3.90
CA ASP A 61 -20.32 -27.17 -4.58
C ASP A 61 -20.17 -28.40 -3.66
#